data_AF-F8CL41-F1
#
_entry.id   AF-F8CL41-F1
#
_cell.length_a   1.000
_cell.length_b   1.000
_cell.length_c   1.000
_cell.angle_alpha   90.00
_cell.angle_beta   90.00
_cell.angle_gamma   90.00
#
_symmetry.space_group_name_H-M   'P 1'
#
loop_
_entity.id
_entity.type
_entity.pdbx_description
1 polymer ?
#
loop_
_entity_poly.entity_id
_entity_poly.type
_entity_poly.pdbx_seq_one_letter_code
_entity_poly.pdbx_strand_id
1 'polypeptide(L)'
;MALQVGTITKGVQVFGERVWDTSFGIPSLSSPRPFERMELTWERAFGGTDDSHPEYPERCEANPVGRGFRSTRSRRGLDGLPLPNLEDPRAPLRSTRERPLPCGFGPLPPHWTPRARLAGTYDDTWQKERLPLLPEDFDERHHLVAPADQWLAGYVQGGEPVKVVGATPEGVLEFPLPALLPEVVVKLGAARETPPCRCDTVHIDCERKLLTLVWRARCGIHGRVPSLHWVKVQLARGAHVA
;
A
#
# COMPACT_ATOMS: atom_id res chain seq x y z
N MET A 1 12.40 -6.08 9.21
CA MET A 1 12.45 -5.99 7.73
C MET A 1 12.46 -4.52 7.35
N ALA A 2 13.22 -4.15 6.32
CA ALA A 2 13.37 -2.75 5.91
C ALA A 2 13.40 -2.62 4.38
N LEU A 3 12.89 -1.49 3.88
CA LEU A 3 12.84 -1.12 2.48
C LEU A 3 13.39 0.30 2.32
N GLN A 4 14.26 0.47 1.34
CA GLN A 4 14.66 1.76 0.81
C GLN A 4 14.45 1.79 -0.71
N VAL A 5 13.84 2.87 -1.20
CA VAL A 5 13.74 3.17 -2.64
C VAL A 5 14.01 4.66 -2.81
N GLY A 6 15.18 5.02 -3.33
CA GLY A 6 15.61 6.42 -3.38
C GLY A 6 15.63 7.05 -2.00
N THR A 7 14.78 8.05 -1.78
CA THR A 7 14.63 8.76 -0.49
C THR A 7 13.59 8.13 0.44
N ILE A 8 12.76 7.21 -0.05
CA ILE A 8 11.78 6.50 0.78
C ILE A 8 12.52 5.49 1.63
N THR A 9 12.26 5.49 2.94
CA THR A 9 12.72 4.46 3.87
C THR A 9 11.58 4.00 4.75
N LYS A 10 11.45 2.68 4.91
CA LYS A 10 10.42 2.06 5.74
C LYS A 10 10.99 0.89 6.51
N GLY A 11 10.72 0.85 7.81
CA GLY A 11 11.06 -0.27 8.68
C GLY A 11 9.79 -0.87 9.29
N VAL A 12 9.72 -2.19 9.34
CA VAL A 12 8.69 -2.95 10.05
C VAL A 12 9.37 -3.99 10.92
N GLN A 13 8.98 -4.02 12.20
CA GLN A 13 9.38 -5.07 13.11
C GLN A 13 8.51 -6.31 12.83
N VAL A 14 9.17 -7.45 12.63
CA VAL A 14 8.50 -8.71 12.30
C VAL A 14 8.69 -9.69 13.46
N PHE A 15 7.59 -10.14 14.02
CA PHE A 15 7.56 -11.11 15.11
C PHE A 15 6.95 -12.42 14.63
N GLY A 16 7.40 -13.54 15.20
CA GLY A 16 6.68 -14.80 15.08
C GLY A 16 5.33 -14.74 15.76
N GLU A 17 4.60 -15.85 15.73
CA GLU A 17 3.27 -15.91 16.34
C GLU A 17 3.34 -15.55 17.84
N ARG A 18 2.45 -14.65 18.24
CA ARG A 18 2.30 -14.14 19.61
C ARG A 18 0.82 -14.09 19.96
N VAL A 19 0.54 -14.31 21.23
CA VAL A 19 -0.81 -14.20 21.79
C VAL A 19 -0.78 -13.39 23.08
N TRP A 20 -1.94 -12.88 23.48
CA TRP A 20 -2.14 -12.45 24.85
C TRP A 20 -2.11 -13.68 25.77
N ASP A 21 -1.38 -13.57 26.87
CA ASP A 21 -1.26 -14.58 27.93
C ASP A 21 -1.69 -13.96 29.26
N THR A 22 -2.40 -14.72 30.08
CA THR A 22 -2.88 -14.30 31.39
C THR A 22 -2.21 -15.11 32.49
N SER A 23 -1.12 -14.56 33.04
CA SER A 23 -0.44 -15.15 34.19
C SER A 23 -0.85 -14.44 35.48
N PHE A 24 -1.30 -15.20 36.49
CA PHE A 24 -1.77 -14.66 37.78
C PHE A 24 -2.84 -13.55 37.67
N GLY A 25 -3.68 -13.60 36.63
CA GLY A 25 -4.71 -12.58 36.38
C GLY A 25 -4.20 -11.28 35.74
N ILE A 26 -2.91 -11.19 35.40
CA ILE A 26 -2.31 -10.05 34.73
C ILE A 26 -2.11 -10.38 33.24
N PRO A 27 -2.71 -9.61 32.33
CA PRO A 27 -2.46 -9.77 30.90
C PRO A 27 -1.04 -9.36 30.53
N SER A 28 -0.40 -10.18 29.70
CA SER A 28 0.94 -9.95 29.16
C SER A 28 1.03 -10.42 27.71
N LEU A 29 2.06 -9.98 26.99
CA LEU A 29 2.33 -10.48 25.64
C LEU A 29 3.20 -11.73 25.76
N SER A 30 2.84 -12.81 25.05
CA SER A 30 3.69 -13.98 24.96
C SER A 30 5.02 -13.64 24.27
N SER A 31 6.07 -14.40 24.56
CA SER A 31 7.27 -14.38 23.72
C SER A 31 6.92 -14.79 22.29
N PRO A 32 7.56 -14.20 21.26
CA PRO A 32 7.36 -14.61 19.88
C PRO A 32 7.87 -16.03 19.66
N ARG A 33 7.04 -16.87 19.05
CA ARG A 33 7.50 -18.19 18.60
C ARG A 33 8.62 -18.02 17.56
N PRO A 34 9.67 -18.85 17.58
CA PRO A 34 10.68 -18.86 16.51
C PRO A 34 10.02 -19.10 15.15
N PHE A 35 10.52 -18.45 14.12
CA PHE A 35 10.05 -18.61 12.75
C PHE A 35 11.20 -18.42 11.77
N GLU A 36 11.12 -19.10 10.61
CA GLU A 36 12.06 -18.89 9.50
C GLU A 36 11.50 -17.92 8.45
N ARG A 37 10.18 -17.96 8.23
CA ARG A 37 9.46 -17.13 7.25
C ARG A 37 8.18 -16.56 7.85
N MET A 38 7.84 -15.34 7.45
CA MET A 38 6.62 -14.65 7.84
C MET A 38 6.07 -13.90 6.63
N GLU A 39 4.80 -14.11 6.34
CA GLU A 39 4.14 -13.42 5.23
C GLU A 39 3.93 -11.94 5.61
N LEU A 40 4.19 -11.03 4.67
CA LEU A 40 4.06 -9.59 4.89
C LEU A 40 2.68 -9.08 4.45
N THR A 41 1.62 -9.63 5.04
CA THR A 41 0.23 -9.32 4.67
C THR A 41 -0.47 -8.43 5.71
N TRP A 42 -1.57 -7.78 5.30
CA TRP A 42 -2.34 -6.91 6.18
C TRP A 42 -3.05 -7.68 7.29
N GLU A 43 -3.42 -8.95 7.07
CA GLU A 43 -4.01 -9.85 8.07
C GLU A 43 -3.08 -10.10 9.27
N ARG A 44 -1.78 -9.88 9.09
CA ARG A 44 -0.74 -10.03 10.09
C ARG A 44 -0.32 -8.70 10.74
N ALA A 45 -0.84 -7.57 10.25
CA ALA A 45 -0.64 -6.25 10.85
C ALA A 45 -1.74 -5.94 11.89
N PHE A 46 -1.53 -4.88 12.67
CA PHE A 46 -2.56 -4.38 13.59
C PHE A 46 -3.86 -4.07 12.85
N GLY A 47 -4.99 -4.46 13.43
CA GLY A 47 -6.31 -4.24 12.85
C GLY A 47 -7.29 -5.34 13.24
N GLY A 48 -8.37 -5.47 12.46
CA GLY A 48 -9.37 -6.50 12.64
C GLY A 48 -10.75 -5.95 13.00
N THR A 49 -11.68 -6.89 13.18
CA THR A 49 -13.07 -6.65 13.56
C THR A 49 -13.40 -7.41 14.84
N ASP A 50 -14.05 -6.73 15.77
CA ASP A 50 -14.56 -7.29 17.01
C ASP A 50 -16.10 -7.17 17.04
N ASP A 51 -16.76 -8.27 16.72
CA ASP A 51 -18.20 -8.45 16.67
C ASP A 51 -18.76 -9.17 17.91
N SER A 52 -17.93 -9.35 18.96
CA SER A 52 -18.32 -10.12 20.14
C SER A 52 -19.43 -9.47 20.97
N HIS A 53 -19.65 -8.16 20.80
CA HIS A 53 -20.82 -7.47 21.32
C HIS A 53 -21.85 -7.30 20.19
N PRO A 54 -22.97 -8.06 20.16
CA PRO A 54 -23.90 -8.05 19.03
C PRO A 54 -24.49 -6.67 18.69
N GLU A 55 -24.71 -5.84 19.71
CA GLU A 55 -25.26 -4.49 19.55
C GLU A 55 -24.21 -3.41 19.24
N TYR A 56 -22.92 -3.71 19.47
CA TYR A 56 -21.83 -2.74 19.33
C TYR A 56 -20.61 -3.39 18.65
N PRO A 57 -20.75 -3.91 17.42
CA PRO A 57 -19.58 -4.36 16.66
C PRO A 57 -18.67 -3.17 16.36
N GLU A 58 -17.37 -3.35 16.55
CA GLU A 58 -16.37 -2.35 16.19
C GLU A 58 -15.34 -2.95 15.23
N ARG A 59 -14.79 -2.14 14.34
CA ARG A 59 -13.71 -2.55 13.44
C ARG A 59 -12.65 -1.48 13.29
N CYS A 60 -11.41 -1.89 13.07
CA CYS A 60 -10.35 -1.00 12.65
C CYS A 60 -10.54 -0.66 11.15
N GLU A 61 -11.17 0.47 10.86
CA GLU A 61 -11.44 0.90 9.47
C GLU A 61 -10.17 1.07 8.61
N ALA A 62 -9.00 1.25 9.24
CA ALA A 62 -7.73 1.34 8.56
C ALA A 62 -7.17 -0.02 8.10
N ASN A 63 -7.57 -1.12 8.73
CA ASN A 63 -7.22 -2.50 8.38
C ASN A 63 -8.22 -3.48 9.01
N PRO A 64 -9.43 -3.65 8.44
CA PRO A 64 -10.50 -4.45 9.03
C PRO A 64 -10.23 -5.96 9.02
N VAL A 65 -9.24 -6.42 8.22
CA VAL A 65 -8.84 -7.83 8.11
C VAL A 65 -7.62 -8.19 8.98
N GLY A 66 -7.03 -7.19 9.65
CA GLY A 66 -5.87 -7.36 10.52
C GLY A 66 -6.17 -8.15 11.80
N ARG A 67 -5.21 -8.13 12.72
CA ARG A 67 -5.32 -8.78 14.04
C ARG A 67 -4.89 -7.87 15.18
N GLY A 68 -5.25 -8.24 16.40
CA GLY A 68 -4.91 -7.49 17.62
C GLY A 68 -5.84 -6.33 17.96
N PHE A 69 -6.79 -5.95 17.10
CA PHE A 69 -7.86 -5.03 17.46
C PHE A 69 -8.86 -5.72 18.40
N ARG A 70 -9.23 -5.03 19.48
CA ARG A 70 -10.23 -5.47 20.44
C ARG A 70 -11.08 -4.28 20.87
N SER A 71 -12.39 -4.38 20.73
CA SER A 71 -13.34 -3.34 21.17
C SER A 71 -13.19 -3.05 22.67
N THR A 72 -13.49 -1.82 23.09
CA THR A 72 -13.59 -1.49 24.52
C THR A 72 -14.72 -2.24 25.22
N ARG A 73 -15.77 -2.63 24.47
CA ARG A 73 -16.94 -3.39 24.93
C ARG A 73 -16.87 -4.87 24.55
N SER A 74 -15.70 -5.34 24.12
CA SER A 74 -15.48 -6.71 23.69
C SER A 74 -15.85 -7.71 24.79
N ARG A 75 -16.64 -8.72 24.41
CA ARG A 75 -17.00 -9.86 25.26
C ARG A 75 -16.05 -11.04 25.07
N ARG A 76 -15.02 -10.93 24.21
CA ARG A 76 -14.01 -11.97 24.03
C ARG A 76 -13.10 -12.03 25.27
N GLY A 77 -12.81 -13.25 25.72
CA GLY A 77 -11.70 -13.50 26.63
C GLY A 77 -10.39 -13.00 26.01
N LEU A 78 -9.49 -12.48 26.84
CA LEU A 78 -8.24 -11.91 26.35
C LEU A 78 -7.19 -12.99 26.06
N ASP A 79 -7.15 -14.02 26.90
CA ASP A 79 -6.19 -15.11 26.80
C ASP A 79 -6.26 -15.83 25.46
N GLY A 80 -5.11 -16.05 24.82
CA GLY A 80 -4.99 -16.70 23.53
C GLY A 80 -5.34 -15.82 22.32
N LEU A 81 -5.82 -14.58 22.50
CA LEU A 81 -6.08 -13.70 21.35
C LEU A 81 -4.77 -13.35 20.61
N PRO A 82 -4.75 -13.40 19.27
CA PRO A 82 -3.53 -13.20 18.50
C PRO A 82 -3.08 -11.74 18.51
N LEU A 83 -1.77 -11.54 18.57
CA LEU A 83 -1.11 -10.26 18.42
C LEU A 83 -0.65 -10.06 16.96
N PRO A 84 -0.46 -8.81 16.51
CA PRO A 84 0.14 -8.54 15.20
C PRO A 84 1.52 -9.19 15.07
N ASN A 85 1.87 -9.66 13.88
CA ASN A 85 3.24 -10.03 13.55
C ASN A 85 4.02 -8.83 13.02
N LEU A 86 3.33 -7.89 12.35
CA LEU A 86 3.91 -6.69 11.75
C LEU A 86 3.59 -5.47 12.61
N GLU A 87 4.63 -4.85 13.17
CA GLU A 87 4.50 -3.65 14.00
C GLU A 87 5.45 -2.53 13.56
N ASP A 88 5.02 -1.28 13.73
CA ASP A 88 5.92 -0.12 13.61
C ASP A 88 6.88 -0.16 14.81
N PRO A 89 8.20 -0.23 14.59
CA PRO A 89 9.18 -0.27 15.69
C PRO A 89 9.09 0.95 16.63
N ARG A 90 8.50 2.06 16.18
CA ARG A 90 8.32 3.29 16.97
C ARG A 90 7.04 3.28 17.80
N ALA A 91 6.08 2.41 17.48
CA ALA A 91 4.79 2.32 18.16
C ALA A 91 4.35 0.84 18.31
N PRO A 92 5.16 0.00 19.01
CA PRO A 92 4.80 -1.39 19.24
C PRO A 92 3.58 -1.50 20.14
N LEU A 93 2.79 -2.57 19.95
CA LEU A 93 1.60 -2.81 20.76
C LEU A 93 2.02 -3.34 22.14
N ARG A 94 1.62 -2.66 23.21
CA ARG A 94 1.95 -3.01 24.61
C ARG A 94 0.73 -3.32 25.45
N SER A 95 -0.45 -2.82 25.08
CA SER A 95 -1.69 -3.02 25.82
C SER A 95 -2.90 -3.18 24.91
N THR A 96 -3.98 -3.75 25.43
CA THR A 96 -5.27 -3.91 24.71
C THR A 96 -5.99 -2.59 24.45
N ARG A 97 -5.56 -1.49 25.06
CA ARG A 97 -6.15 -0.15 24.88
C ARG A 97 -5.47 0.64 23.76
N GLU A 98 -4.25 0.27 23.41
CA GLU A 98 -3.52 0.92 22.33
C GLU A 98 -4.13 0.60 20.97
N ARG A 99 -3.97 1.54 20.05
CA ARG A 99 -4.48 1.49 18.68
C ARG A 99 -3.39 1.99 17.72
N PRO A 100 -2.25 1.27 17.60
CA PRO A 100 -1.21 1.68 16.66
C PRO A 100 -1.75 1.66 15.23
N LEU A 101 -1.12 2.41 14.33
CA LEU A 101 -1.48 2.36 12.92
C LEU A 101 -1.04 1.00 12.32
N PRO A 102 -1.86 0.38 11.46
CA PRO A 102 -1.44 -0.80 10.71
C PRO A 102 -0.19 -0.49 9.87
N CYS A 103 0.79 -1.40 9.88
CA CYS A 103 2.01 -1.26 9.07
C CYS A 103 2.18 -2.47 8.15
N GLY A 104 2.58 -2.21 6.89
CA GLY A 104 2.73 -3.23 5.87
C GLY A 104 3.20 -2.63 4.54
N PHE A 105 3.55 -3.50 3.59
CA PHE A 105 4.08 -3.12 2.27
C PHE A 105 3.08 -3.36 1.14
N GLY A 106 2.01 -4.09 1.41
CA GLY A 106 1.00 -4.44 0.42
C GLY A 106 0.15 -3.25 -0.04
N PRO A 107 -0.55 -3.39 -1.18
CA PRO A 107 -1.52 -2.39 -1.62
C PRO A 107 -2.70 -2.28 -0.63
N LEU A 108 -3.25 -1.08 -0.50
CA LEU A 108 -4.43 -0.79 0.32
C LEU A 108 -5.70 -0.83 -0.52
N PRO A 109 -6.76 -1.54 -0.09
CA PRO A 109 -8.08 -1.47 -0.73
C PRO A 109 -8.70 -0.06 -0.70
N PRO A 110 -9.52 0.32 -1.69
CA PRO A 110 -10.07 1.68 -1.79
C PRO A 110 -11.06 2.03 -0.68
N HIS A 111 -11.73 1.04 -0.08
CA HIS A 111 -12.72 1.23 0.97
C HIS A 111 -12.12 1.32 2.38
N TRP A 112 -10.80 1.13 2.54
CA TRP A 112 -10.15 1.31 3.84
C TRP A 112 -9.87 2.79 4.09
N THR A 113 -9.98 3.25 5.33
CA THR A 113 -9.90 4.69 5.68
C THR A 113 -8.74 5.45 5.05
N PRO A 114 -7.50 4.92 4.96
CA PRO A 114 -6.39 5.65 4.34
C PRO A 114 -6.68 6.13 2.91
N ARG A 115 -7.47 5.36 2.15
CA ARG A 115 -7.88 5.68 0.77
C ARG A 115 -9.32 6.19 0.68
N ALA A 116 -10.25 5.64 1.45
CA ALA A 116 -11.66 6.01 1.41
C ALA A 116 -11.88 7.50 1.71
N ARG A 117 -11.11 8.07 2.64
CA ARG A 117 -11.17 9.50 2.98
C ARG A 117 -10.73 10.44 1.84
N LEU A 118 -10.10 9.91 0.80
CA LEU A 118 -9.62 10.65 -0.37
C LEU A 118 -10.60 10.58 -1.55
N ALA A 119 -11.70 9.82 -1.41
CA ALA A 119 -12.67 9.63 -2.48
C ALA A 119 -13.58 10.85 -2.71
N GLY A 120 -13.55 11.84 -1.82
CA GLY A 120 -14.47 12.98 -1.85
C GLY A 120 -15.88 12.62 -1.37
N THR A 121 -16.80 13.57 -1.53
CA THR A 121 -18.16 13.51 -0.97
C THR A 121 -19.18 13.18 -2.05
N TYR A 122 -19.91 12.07 -1.87
CA TYR A 122 -20.96 11.59 -2.79
C TYR A 122 -22.36 11.76 -2.18
N ASP A 123 -22.78 13.00 -2.00
CA ASP A 123 -24.09 13.35 -1.41
C ASP A 123 -25.18 13.61 -2.48
N ASP A 124 -26.37 14.03 -2.03
CA ASP A 124 -27.51 14.35 -2.91
C ASP A 124 -27.20 15.48 -3.90
N THR A 125 -26.31 16.41 -3.54
CA THR A 125 -25.87 17.50 -4.43
C THR A 125 -25.01 16.94 -5.56
N TRP A 126 -24.02 16.11 -5.23
CA TRP A 126 -23.24 15.40 -6.24
C TRP A 126 -24.13 14.59 -7.19
N GLN A 127 -25.13 13.87 -6.66
CA GLN A 127 -26.05 13.07 -7.48
C GLN A 127 -26.84 13.91 -8.48
N LYS A 128 -27.32 15.10 -8.08
CA LYS A 128 -28.15 15.96 -8.94
C LYS A 128 -27.35 16.76 -9.96
N GLU A 129 -26.15 17.21 -9.58
CA GLU A 129 -25.45 18.26 -10.33
C GLU A 129 -24.12 17.80 -10.96
N ARG A 130 -23.49 16.74 -10.45
CA ARG A 130 -22.15 16.30 -10.88
C ARG A 130 -22.12 14.92 -11.52
N LEU A 131 -23.00 14.01 -11.14
CA LEU A 131 -23.10 12.67 -11.74
C LEU A 131 -23.07 12.79 -13.28
N PRO A 132 -22.20 12.05 -13.99
CA PRO A 132 -21.35 10.93 -13.55
C PRO A 132 -19.89 11.30 -13.25
N LEU A 133 -19.55 12.58 -13.10
CA LEU A 133 -18.18 13.04 -12.83
C LEU A 133 -17.78 12.79 -11.36
N LEU A 134 -16.48 12.79 -11.09
CA LEU A 134 -15.94 12.72 -9.72
C LEU A 134 -16.41 13.93 -8.88
N PRO A 135 -16.52 13.78 -7.55
CA PRO A 135 -16.71 14.89 -6.63
C PRO A 135 -15.63 15.97 -6.79
N GLU A 136 -15.98 17.22 -6.47
CA GLU A 136 -15.03 18.34 -6.56
C GLU A 136 -13.88 18.22 -5.54
N ASP A 137 -14.15 17.59 -4.40
CA ASP A 137 -13.19 17.31 -3.33
C ASP A 137 -12.49 15.95 -3.49
N PHE A 138 -12.63 15.29 -4.65
CA PHE A 138 -11.89 14.07 -4.95
C PHE A 138 -10.38 14.36 -5.01
N ASP A 139 -9.60 13.58 -4.26
CA ASP A 139 -8.16 13.70 -4.22
C ASP A 139 -7.51 12.61 -5.08
N GLU A 140 -6.71 12.99 -6.09
CA GLU A 140 -6.03 12.04 -6.99
C GLU A 140 -5.18 10.99 -6.24
N ARG A 141 -4.73 11.31 -5.01
CA ARG A 141 -4.01 10.37 -4.14
C ARG A 141 -4.86 9.15 -3.75
N HIS A 142 -6.18 9.20 -3.91
CA HIS A 142 -7.06 8.03 -3.81
C HIS A 142 -6.61 6.88 -4.73
N HIS A 143 -6.02 7.19 -5.89
CA HIS A 143 -5.50 6.20 -6.84
C HIS A 143 -4.18 5.56 -6.40
N LEU A 144 -3.47 6.12 -5.41
CA LEU A 144 -2.25 5.54 -4.88
C LEU A 144 -2.59 4.37 -3.97
N VAL A 145 -2.28 3.16 -4.43
CA VAL A 145 -2.54 1.93 -3.66
C VAL A 145 -1.48 1.67 -2.59
N ALA A 146 -0.27 2.21 -2.76
CA ALA A 146 0.76 2.11 -1.74
C ALA A 146 0.35 2.91 -0.49
N PRO A 147 0.71 2.47 0.72
CA PRO A 147 0.56 3.28 1.93
C PRO A 147 1.31 4.62 1.81
N ALA A 148 0.83 5.65 2.51
CA ALA A 148 1.35 7.01 2.38
C ALA A 148 2.85 7.15 2.71
N ASP A 149 3.38 6.28 3.56
CA ASP A 149 4.81 6.22 3.89
C ASP A 149 5.69 5.62 2.78
N GLN A 150 5.08 5.21 1.66
CA GLN A 150 5.72 4.66 0.47
C GLN A 150 5.39 5.47 -0.79
N TRP A 151 4.82 6.66 -0.64
CA TRP A 151 4.57 7.54 -1.78
C TRP A 151 5.85 8.22 -2.24
N LEU A 152 6.07 8.19 -3.55
CA LEU A 152 7.14 8.93 -4.19
C LEU A 152 6.85 10.43 -4.09
N ALA A 153 7.86 11.24 -3.76
CA ALA A 153 7.75 12.70 -3.80
C ALA A 153 7.60 13.25 -5.24
N GLY A 154 7.91 12.44 -6.24
CA GLY A 154 7.79 12.74 -7.66
C GLY A 154 7.69 11.45 -8.47
N TYR A 155 8.24 11.44 -9.67
CA TYR A 155 8.28 10.26 -10.53
C TYR A 155 9.65 9.57 -10.44
N VAL A 156 9.68 8.27 -10.69
CA VAL A 156 10.94 7.52 -10.82
C VAL A 156 11.69 8.03 -12.05
N GLN A 157 12.97 8.33 -11.88
CA GLN A 157 13.89 8.77 -12.93
C GLN A 157 14.76 7.62 -13.45
N GLY A 158 14.98 6.59 -12.65
CA GLY A 158 15.97 5.55 -12.90
C GLY A 158 17.28 5.85 -12.16
N GLY A 159 17.98 4.78 -11.77
CA GLY A 159 19.20 4.84 -10.98
C GLY A 159 18.98 4.97 -9.47
N GLU A 160 17.74 5.18 -8.99
CA GLU A 160 17.48 5.25 -7.55
C GLU A 160 17.89 3.94 -6.86
N PRO A 161 18.62 4.02 -5.73
CA PRO A 161 19.02 2.83 -5.01
C PRO A 161 17.79 2.14 -4.41
N VAL A 162 17.69 0.83 -4.64
CA VAL A 162 16.76 -0.06 -3.94
C VAL A 162 17.56 -0.92 -2.99
N LYS A 163 17.09 -0.98 -1.74
CA LYS A 163 17.62 -1.90 -0.73
C LYS A 163 16.49 -2.50 0.07
N VAL A 164 16.42 -3.83 0.10
CA VAL A 164 15.47 -4.58 0.90
C VAL A 164 16.22 -5.52 1.84
N VAL A 165 15.90 -5.44 3.14
CA VAL A 165 16.56 -6.24 4.18
C VAL A 165 15.55 -7.14 4.89
N GLY A 166 15.83 -8.43 4.93
CA GLY A 166 15.01 -9.44 5.62
C GLY A 166 13.74 -9.83 4.86
N ALA A 167 13.72 -9.67 3.54
CA ALA A 167 12.64 -10.13 2.66
C ALA A 167 13.11 -11.16 1.61
N THR A 168 14.38 -11.57 1.65
CA THR A 168 14.94 -12.64 0.81
C THR A 168 15.82 -13.57 1.66
N PRO A 169 16.05 -14.83 1.23
CA PRO A 169 16.94 -15.76 1.94
C PRO A 169 18.39 -15.27 2.06
N GLU A 170 18.86 -14.46 1.11
CA GLU A 170 20.21 -13.87 1.11
C GLU A 170 20.35 -12.72 2.13
N GLY A 171 19.26 -12.34 2.79
CA GLY A 171 19.23 -11.30 3.82
C GLY A 171 19.12 -9.89 3.25
N VAL A 172 19.92 -9.54 2.24
CA VAL A 172 19.93 -8.21 1.59
C VAL A 172 19.76 -8.35 0.08
N LEU A 173 18.78 -7.64 -0.46
CA LEU A 173 18.59 -7.42 -1.90
C LEU A 173 18.88 -5.95 -2.22
N GLU A 174 19.88 -5.68 -3.06
CA GLU A 174 20.33 -4.32 -3.37
C GLU A 174 20.60 -4.18 -4.87
N PHE A 175 20.02 -3.16 -5.50
CA PHE A 175 20.17 -2.86 -6.93
C PHE A 175 19.70 -1.42 -7.22
N PRO A 176 20.19 -0.75 -8.29
CA PRO A 176 19.59 0.49 -8.76
C PRO A 176 18.35 0.22 -9.60
N LEU A 177 17.34 1.09 -9.55
CA LEU A 177 16.22 1.03 -10.50
C LEU A 177 16.74 1.22 -11.93
N PRO A 178 16.24 0.45 -12.92
CA PRO A 178 16.67 0.61 -14.30
C PRO A 178 16.20 1.95 -14.87
N ALA A 179 17.06 2.61 -15.63
CA ALA A 179 16.74 3.85 -16.32
C ALA A 179 16.09 3.55 -17.69
N LEU A 180 14.77 3.37 -17.68
CA LEU A 180 13.98 3.14 -18.89
C LEU A 180 13.17 4.38 -19.27
N LEU A 181 13.24 4.75 -20.55
CA LEU A 181 12.55 5.90 -21.13
C LEU A 181 11.59 5.44 -22.23
N PRO A 182 10.44 4.84 -21.88
CA PRO A 182 9.40 4.56 -22.85
C PRO A 182 8.82 5.88 -23.37
N GLU A 183 8.58 5.90 -24.67
CA GLU A 183 7.92 6.98 -25.39
C GLU A 183 6.56 6.49 -25.88
N VAL A 184 5.54 7.32 -25.66
CA VAL A 184 4.19 7.10 -26.17
C VAL A 184 3.91 8.15 -27.23
N VAL A 185 3.59 7.71 -28.45
CA VAL A 185 3.20 8.58 -29.56
C VAL A 185 1.76 8.27 -29.93
N VAL A 186 0.91 9.30 -29.95
CA VAL A 186 -0.50 9.22 -30.29
C VAL A 186 -0.74 9.92 -31.63
N LYS A 187 -1.33 9.22 -32.60
CA LYS A 187 -1.71 9.78 -33.90
C LYS A 187 -3.18 10.19 -33.89
N LEU A 188 -3.44 11.49 -34.02
CA LEU A 188 -4.77 12.09 -34.05
C LEU A 188 -5.00 12.83 -35.37
N GLY A 189 -5.62 12.19 -36.35
CA GLY A 189 -5.82 12.76 -37.70
C GLY A 189 -4.49 13.18 -38.33
N ALA A 190 -4.33 14.47 -38.63
CA ALA A 190 -3.06 15.02 -39.12
C ALA A 190 -1.99 15.17 -38.01
N ALA A 191 -2.39 15.39 -36.75
CA ALA A 191 -1.50 15.65 -35.64
C ALA A 191 -0.82 14.39 -35.09
N ARG A 192 0.35 14.56 -34.47
CA ARG A 192 1.04 13.56 -33.64
C ARG A 192 1.35 14.21 -32.30
N GLU A 193 0.93 13.58 -31.22
CA GLU A 193 1.19 14.04 -29.85
C GLU A 193 2.09 13.02 -29.15
N THR A 194 3.08 13.51 -28.39
CA THR A 194 3.95 12.68 -27.55
C THR A 194 3.74 13.10 -26.09
N PRO A 195 2.67 12.63 -25.42
CA PRO A 195 2.40 13.00 -24.04
C PRO A 195 3.55 12.55 -23.12
N PRO A 196 3.84 13.30 -22.03
CA PRO A 196 4.82 12.88 -21.05
C PRO A 196 4.49 11.48 -20.51
N CYS A 197 5.47 10.58 -20.59
CA CYS A 197 5.37 9.21 -20.08
C CYS A 197 6.23 9.11 -18.81
N ARG A 198 5.61 9.03 -17.63
CA ARG A 198 6.31 9.09 -16.35
C ARG A 198 6.12 7.78 -15.58
N CYS A 199 7.20 7.28 -14.98
CA CYS A 199 7.14 6.11 -14.10
C CYS A 199 6.64 6.53 -12.73
N ASP A 200 5.49 6.00 -12.31
CA ASP A 200 4.82 6.41 -11.08
C ASP A 200 4.56 5.25 -10.11
N THR A 201 4.90 4.02 -10.52
CA THR A 201 4.70 2.83 -9.70
C THR A 201 5.93 1.93 -9.77
N VAL A 202 6.42 1.55 -8.60
CA VAL A 202 7.45 0.53 -8.40
C VAL A 202 6.84 -0.59 -7.60
N HIS A 203 6.91 -1.81 -8.09
CA HIS A 203 6.50 -3.01 -7.37
C HIS A 203 7.66 -4.01 -7.36
N ILE A 204 8.05 -4.43 -6.16
CA ILE A 204 9.19 -5.33 -5.93
C ILE A 204 8.64 -6.60 -5.30
N ASP A 205 8.64 -7.68 -6.08
CA ASP A 205 8.38 -9.02 -5.58
C ASP A 205 9.73 -9.65 -5.20
N CYS A 206 10.01 -9.66 -3.89
CA CYS A 206 11.28 -10.15 -3.36
C CYS A 206 11.43 -11.67 -3.48
N GLU A 207 10.30 -12.40 -3.42
CA GLU A 207 10.31 -13.86 -3.49
C GLU A 207 10.59 -14.34 -4.92
N ARG A 208 9.91 -13.74 -5.90
CA ARG A 208 10.11 -14.06 -7.33
C ARG A 208 11.30 -13.32 -7.95
N LYS A 209 11.94 -12.41 -7.21
CA LYS A 209 12.98 -11.49 -7.70
C LYS A 209 12.52 -10.74 -8.95
N LEU A 210 11.29 -10.23 -8.92
CA LEU A 210 10.66 -9.53 -10.04
C LEU A 210 10.45 -8.06 -9.70
N LEU A 211 11.00 -7.19 -10.54
CA LEU A 211 10.72 -5.76 -10.53
C LEU A 211 9.68 -5.42 -11.60
N THR A 212 8.60 -4.77 -11.20
CA THR A 212 7.60 -4.22 -12.12
C THR A 212 7.59 -2.70 -11.98
N LEU A 213 7.71 -2.02 -13.12
CA LEU A 213 7.63 -0.57 -13.21
C LEU A 213 6.47 -0.19 -14.13
N VAL A 214 5.69 0.82 -13.75
CA VAL A 214 4.55 1.30 -14.55
C VAL A 214 4.77 2.74 -14.94
N TRP A 215 4.75 2.99 -16.25
CA TRP A 215 4.70 4.33 -16.81
C TRP A 215 3.29 4.66 -17.26
N ARG A 216 2.87 5.90 -17.03
CA ARG A 216 1.58 6.42 -17.49
C ARG A 216 1.80 7.65 -18.35
N ALA A 217 1.04 7.72 -19.44
CA ALA A 217 0.90 8.89 -20.28
C ALA A 217 -0.59 9.20 -20.45
N ARG A 218 -0.95 10.48 -20.42
CA ARG A 218 -2.34 10.95 -20.56
C ARG A 218 -2.46 11.80 -21.83
N CYS A 219 -3.44 11.52 -22.68
CA CYS A 219 -3.77 12.30 -23.87
C CYS A 219 -5.28 12.58 -23.86
N GLY A 220 -5.67 13.86 -23.90
CA GLY A 220 -7.08 14.25 -23.86
C GLY A 220 -7.76 14.02 -25.20
N ILE A 221 -8.60 12.99 -25.33
CA ILE A 221 -9.25 12.63 -26.60
C ILE A 221 -10.74 13.00 -26.68
N HIS A 222 -11.26 13.75 -25.70
CA HIS A 222 -12.67 14.15 -25.70
C HIS A 222 -13.02 14.94 -26.98
N GLY A 223 -14.09 14.54 -27.67
CA GLY A 223 -14.46 15.09 -28.98
C GLY A 223 -13.53 14.71 -30.15
N ARG A 224 -12.43 13.99 -29.90
CA ARG A 224 -11.39 13.62 -30.87
C ARG A 224 -11.25 12.12 -31.09
N VAL A 225 -12.11 11.29 -30.47
CA VAL A 225 -12.05 9.83 -30.54
C VAL A 225 -12.02 9.30 -31.99
N PRO A 226 -12.85 9.78 -32.94
CA PRO A 226 -12.80 9.31 -34.33
C PRO A 226 -11.49 9.67 -35.06
N SER A 227 -10.73 10.64 -34.55
CA SER A 227 -9.43 11.03 -35.10
C SER A 227 -8.29 10.15 -34.58
N LEU A 228 -8.52 9.28 -33.58
CA LEU A 228 -7.48 8.39 -33.07
C LEU A 228 -7.19 7.29 -34.10
N HIS A 229 -6.01 7.34 -34.70
CA HIS A 229 -5.59 6.33 -35.68
C HIS A 229 -4.79 5.21 -35.02
N TRP A 230 -3.79 5.55 -34.21
CA TRP A 230 -2.97 4.57 -33.50
C TRP A 230 -2.27 5.19 -32.29
N VAL A 231 -1.89 4.32 -31.36
CA VAL A 231 -0.99 4.61 -30.24
C VAL A 231 0.23 3.70 -30.41
N LYS A 232 1.42 4.29 -30.42
CA LYS A 232 2.69 3.56 -30.49
C LYS A 232 3.42 3.74 -29.18
N VAL A 233 3.86 2.62 -28.60
CA VAL A 233 4.76 2.60 -27.45
C VAL A 233 6.09 2.04 -27.92
N GLN A 234 7.19 2.72 -27.59
CA GLN A 234 8.54 2.29 -27.93
C GLN A 234 9.51 2.66 -26.81
N LEU A 235 10.59 1.91 -26.64
CA LEU A 235 11.71 2.36 -25.82
C LEU A 235 12.59 3.30 -26.64
N ALA A 236 13.02 4.41 -26.04
CA ALA A 236 13.98 5.29 -26.68
C ALA A 236 15.29 4.53 -27.01
N ARG A 237 15.84 4.74 -28.20
CA ARG A 237 17.11 4.11 -28.63
C ARG A 237 18.23 4.53 -27.67
N GLY A 238 18.89 3.56 -27.02
CA GLY A 238 20.01 3.78 -26.09
C GLY A 238 19.74 3.36 -24.63
N ALA A 239 18.52 2.96 -24.27
CA ALA A 239 18.24 2.37 -22.97
C ALA A 239 18.83 0.95 -22.90
N HIS A 240 20.10 0.83 -22.53
CA HIS A 240 20.72 -0.44 -22.18
C HIS A 240 20.30 -0.84 -20.77
N VAL A 241 19.78 -2.05 -20.61
CA VAL A 241 19.67 -2.71 -19.31
C VAL A 241 21.10 -3.11 -18.93
N ALA A 242 21.70 -2.36 -17.99
CA ALA A 242 22.95 -2.76 -17.34
C ALA A 242 22.63 -3.72 -16.19
#